data_AF-A0A4U0XST9-F1
#
_entry.id   AF-A0A4U0XST9-F1
#
_cell.length_a   1.000
_cell.length_b   1.000
_cell.length_c   1.000
_cell.angle_alpha   90.00
_cell.angle_beta   90.00
_cell.angle_gamma   90.00
#
_symmetry.space_group_name_H-M   'P 1'
#
loop_
_entity.id
_entity.type
_entity.pdbx_description
1 polymer ?
#
loop_
_entity_poly.entity_id
_entity_poly.type
_entity_poly.pdbx_seq_one_letter_code
_entity_poly.pdbx_strand_id
1 'polypeptide(L)'
;MGAALKSRNDLPSTGGGGDPYWRKIKAWENVSEAEFMSYRWQVANTVERKSKLLDFLSAVLPAKIPASRIDERLHSVRSREDFLRDVEEGMRVAPMAVRLTPHILSVADWSDPLDDPIRKQFVPLASAIVQDHPQLSLDSLHETDDSPVPGLVHRYPEKVLFLGK
;
A
#
# COMPACT_ATOMS: atom_id res chain seq x y z
N MET A 1 22.16 23.57 31.22
CA MET A 1 21.54 22.24 31.10
C MET A 1 21.06 22.09 29.66
N GLY A 2 21.90 21.51 28.79
CA GLY A 2 21.60 21.33 27.37
C GLY A 2 20.79 20.06 27.15
N ALA A 3 19.58 20.19 26.61
CA ALA A 3 18.74 19.06 26.21
C ALA A 3 19.23 18.52 24.86
N ALA A 4 19.76 17.30 24.86
CA ALA A 4 20.18 16.61 23.66
C ALA A 4 18.96 16.20 22.80
N LEU A 5 18.93 16.68 21.55
CA LEU A 5 18.01 16.18 20.53
C LEU A 5 18.33 14.71 20.24
N LYS A 6 17.37 13.81 20.48
CA LYS A 6 17.44 12.42 19.97
C LYS A 6 17.15 12.44 18.47
N SER A 7 18.11 11.98 17.67
CA SER A 7 17.97 11.85 16.22
C SER A 7 16.91 10.80 15.88
N ARG A 8 15.88 11.21 15.15
CA ARG A 8 14.96 10.31 14.44
C ARG A 8 15.71 9.71 13.25
N ASN A 9 16.13 8.45 13.37
CA ASN A 9 16.50 7.62 12.22
C ASN A 9 16.44 6.13 12.60
N ASP A 10 15.26 5.67 13.03
CA ASP A 10 14.97 4.25 13.18
C ASP A 10 14.26 3.75 11.91
N LEU A 11 15.02 3.67 10.80
CA LEU A 11 14.69 2.71 9.76
C LEU A 11 15.26 1.36 10.23
N PRO A 12 14.50 0.25 10.14
CA PRO A 12 15.00 -1.04 10.59
C PRO A 12 16.26 -1.42 9.81
N SER A 13 17.37 -1.47 10.55
CA SER A 13 18.69 -1.89 10.07
C SER A 13 18.60 -3.28 9.42
N THR A 14 18.92 -3.36 8.14
CA THR A 14 19.14 -4.61 7.42
C THR A 14 20.47 -5.21 7.86
N GLY A 15 20.45 -5.98 8.95
CA GLY A 15 21.61 -6.74 9.42
C GLY A 15 21.64 -6.90 10.94
N GLY A 16 20.89 -7.87 11.47
CA GLY A 16 20.99 -8.25 12.88
C GLY A 16 19.94 -9.25 13.32
N GLY A 17 20.31 -10.54 13.38
CA GLY A 17 19.83 -11.58 14.31
C GLY A 17 18.34 -11.82 14.57
N GLY A 18 17.42 -11.12 13.91
CA GLY A 18 15.97 -11.28 14.05
C GLY A 18 15.39 -12.19 12.97
N ASP A 19 14.25 -12.80 13.28
CA ASP A 19 13.49 -13.53 12.27
C ASP A 19 13.13 -12.60 11.11
N PRO A 20 13.30 -13.03 9.84
CA PRO A 20 12.97 -12.19 8.71
C PRO A 20 11.53 -11.69 8.72
N TYR A 21 11.34 -10.40 8.47
CA TYR A 21 10.08 -9.69 8.73
C TYR A 21 8.86 -10.23 7.98
N TRP A 22 9.04 -10.91 6.84
CA TRP A 22 7.94 -11.52 6.09
C TRP A 22 7.43 -12.81 6.72
N ARG A 23 8.19 -13.45 7.61
CA ARG A 23 7.78 -14.70 8.25
C ARG A 23 6.59 -14.56 9.18
N LYS A 24 6.23 -13.34 9.59
CA LYS A 24 4.97 -13.07 10.29
C LYS A 24 3.74 -13.41 9.45
N ILE A 25 3.89 -13.46 8.12
CA ILE A 25 2.85 -13.91 7.20
C ILE A 25 3.01 -15.42 7.03
N LYS A 26 2.05 -16.18 7.57
CA LYS A 26 2.07 -17.66 7.57
C LYS A 26 2.30 -18.27 6.18
N ALA A 27 1.73 -17.65 5.14
CA ALA A 27 1.92 -18.11 3.75
C ALA A 27 3.39 -18.06 3.28
N TRP A 28 4.25 -17.28 3.94
CA TRP A 28 5.65 -17.07 3.58
C TRP A 28 6.63 -17.46 4.70
N GLU A 29 6.17 -18.15 5.75
CA GLU A 29 6.99 -18.51 6.91
C GLU A 29 8.23 -19.35 6.53
N ASN A 30 8.10 -20.20 5.52
CA ASN A 30 9.15 -21.12 5.05
C ASN A 30 9.94 -20.59 3.85
N VAL A 31 9.69 -19.36 3.39
CA VAL A 31 10.41 -18.78 2.26
C VAL A 31 11.79 -18.32 2.72
N SER A 32 12.83 -18.77 2.04
CA SER A 32 14.21 -18.37 2.36
C SER A 32 14.44 -16.89 2.05
N GLU A 33 15.45 -16.29 2.69
CA GLU A 33 15.82 -14.89 2.42
C GLU A 33 16.25 -14.68 0.96
N ALA A 34 17.02 -15.61 0.40
CA ALA A 34 17.45 -15.54 -0.99
C ALA A 34 16.26 -15.57 -1.98
N GLU A 35 15.25 -16.39 -1.70
CA GLU A 35 14.02 -16.42 -2.50
C GLU A 35 13.21 -15.13 -2.31
N PHE A 36 12.99 -14.70 -1.06
CA PHE A 36 12.18 -13.53 -0.80
C PHE A 36 12.78 -12.26 -1.40
N MET A 37 14.11 -12.09 -1.34
CA MET A 37 14.81 -10.94 -1.94
C MET A 37 14.90 -11.01 -3.46
N SER A 38 14.54 -12.13 -4.08
CA SER A 38 14.53 -12.27 -5.53
C SER A 38 13.38 -11.49 -6.16
N TYR A 39 13.72 -10.54 -7.04
CA TYR A 39 12.75 -9.83 -7.87
C TYR A 39 11.79 -10.79 -8.61
N ARG A 40 12.34 -11.89 -9.16
CA ARG A 40 11.53 -12.88 -9.91
C ARG A 40 10.49 -13.54 -9.01
N TRP A 41 10.85 -13.83 -7.77
CA TRP A 41 9.93 -14.41 -6.80
C TRP A 41 8.87 -13.40 -6.37
N GLN A 42 9.26 -12.14 -6.11
CA GLN A 42 8.32 -11.07 -5.77
C GLN A 42 7.26 -10.86 -6.87
N VAL A 43 7.69 -10.82 -8.14
CA VAL A 43 6.77 -10.71 -9.29
C VAL A 43 5.85 -11.93 -9.39
N ALA A 44 6.40 -13.14 -9.30
CA ALA A 44 5.61 -14.38 -9.40
C ALA A 44 4.54 -14.52 -8.30
N ASN A 45 4.80 -13.94 -7.13
CA ASN A 45 3.92 -13.99 -5.96
C ASN A 45 3.14 -12.68 -5.73
N THR A 46 3.12 -11.78 -6.71
CA THR A 46 2.36 -10.53 -6.61
C THR A 46 0.85 -10.80 -6.55
N VAL A 47 0.19 -10.14 -5.60
CA VAL A 47 -1.26 -10.12 -5.44
C VAL A 47 -1.83 -9.04 -6.35
N GLU A 48 -2.41 -9.46 -7.47
CA GLU A 48 -2.85 -8.56 -8.56
C GLU A 48 -4.33 -8.72 -8.92
N ARG A 49 -5.08 -9.54 -8.18
CA ARG A 49 -6.50 -9.81 -8.42
C ARG A 49 -7.27 -9.60 -7.13
N LYS A 50 -8.51 -9.11 -7.24
CA LYS A 50 -9.43 -8.94 -6.11
C LYS A 50 -9.53 -10.20 -5.26
N SER A 51 -9.78 -11.36 -5.87
CA SER A 51 -9.90 -12.63 -5.13
C SER A 51 -8.66 -12.97 -4.31
N LYS A 52 -7.48 -12.92 -4.93
CA LYS A 52 -6.21 -13.16 -4.23
C LYS A 52 -5.98 -12.19 -3.07
N LEU A 53 -6.37 -10.93 -3.22
CA LEU A 53 -6.27 -9.94 -2.15
C LEU A 53 -7.22 -10.27 -1.00
N LEU A 54 -8.48 -10.58 -1.29
CA LEU A 54 -9.45 -10.96 -0.26
C LEU A 54 -9.03 -12.25 0.47
N ASP A 55 -8.52 -13.25 -0.26
CA ASP A 55 -7.98 -14.48 0.31
C ASP A 55 -6.80 -14.18 1.26
N PHE A 56 -5.84 -13.37 0.80
CA PHE A 56 -4.71 -12.92 1.63
C PHE A 56 -5.19 -12.21 2.89
N LEU A 57 -6.06 -11.21 2.74
CA LEU A 57 -6.59 -10.41 3.86
C LEU A 57 -7.35 -11.29 4.85
N SER A 58 -8.14 -12.25 4.38
CA SER A 58 -8.87 -13.17 5.25
C SER A 58 -7.94 -14.00 6.16
N ALA A 59 -6.73 -14.31 5.66
CA ALA A 59 -5.74 -15.08 6.37
C ALA A 59 -4.91 -14.26 7.38
N VAL A 60 -4.70 -12.96 7.13
CA VAL A 60 -3.80 -12.12 7.95
C VAL A 60 -4.53 -11.19 8.92
N LEU A 61 -5.78 -10.82 8.65
CA LEU A 61 -6.54 -9.90 9.48
C LEU A 61 -7.02 -10.59 10.78
N PRO A 62 -7.01 -9.89 11.93
CA PRO A 62 -7.62 -10.40 13.16
C PRO A 62 -9.14 -10.49 13.02
N ALA A 63 -9.78 -11.35 13.82
CA ALA A 63 -11.24 -11.51 13.80
C ALA A 63 -11.98 -10.23 14.21
N LYS A 64 -11.41 -9.48 15.17
CA LYS A 64 -11.87 -8.16 15.59
C LYS A 64 -10.87 -7.11 15.10
N ILE A 65 -11.36 -6.10 14.41
CA ILE A 65 -10.56 -4.99 13.91
C ILE A 65 -10.58 -3.87 14.96
N PRO A 66 -9.41 -3.39 15.43
CA PRO A 66 -9.35 -2.23 16.32
C PRO A 66 -10.02 -1.01 15.69
N ALA A 67 -10.59 -0.14 16.54
CA ALA A 67 -11.10 1.15 16.08
C ALA A 67 -9.99 1.95 15.39
N SER A 68 -10.30 2.56 14.25
CA SER A 68 -9.52 3.67 13.74
C SER A 68 -9.45 4.77 14.79
N ARG A 69 -8.24 5.28 15.05
CA ARG A 69 -7.94 6.39 15.98
C ARG A 69 -7.79 7.71 15.23
N ILE A 70 -7.67 7.66 13.91
CA ILE A 70 -7.32 8.80 13.06
C ILE A 70 -8.50 9.19 12.16
N ASP A 71 -9.32 8.23 11.75
CA ASP A 71 -10.38 8.44 10.77
C ASP A 71 -11.72 7.91 11.26
N GLU A 72 -12.61 8.83 11.61
CA GLU A 72 -13.95 8.55 12.16
C GLU A 72 -14.88 7.86 11.16
N ARG A 73 -14.62 8.02 9.85
CA ARG A 73 -15.43 7.39 8.79
C ARG A 73 -15.34 5.87 8.83
N LEU A 74 -14.25 5.34 9.39
CA LEU A 74 -13.96 3.91 9.51
C LEU A 74 -14.59 3.28 10.76
N HIS A 75 -15.35 4.02 11.58
CA HIS A 75 -15.92 3.53 12.83
C HIS A 75 -16.90 2.36 12.67
N SER A 76 -17.46 2.14 11.48
CA SER A 76 -18.34 1.00 11.20
C SER A 76 -17.58 -0.31 10.99
N VAL A 77 -16.28 -0.26 10.67
CA VAL A 77 -15.47 -1.44 10.39
C VAL A 77 -14.92 -2.01 11.69
N ARG A 78 -15.50 -3.12 12.18
CA ARG A 78 -15.17 -3.70 13.50
C ARG A 78 -14.80 -5.17 13.46
N SER A 79 -15.10 -5.87 12.37
CA SER A 79 -14.77 -7.27 12.16
C SER A 79 -13.97 -7.48 10.88
N ARG A 80 -13.34 -8.65 10.77
CA ARG A 80 -12.68 -9.09 9.55
C ARG A 80 -13.64 -9.02 8.36
N GLU A 81 -14.87 -9.48 8.55
CA GLU A 81 -15.91 -9.53 7.52
C GLU A 81 -16.34 -8.12 7.08
N ASP A 82 -16.44 -7.16 8.02
CA ASP A 82 -16.68 -5.76 7.67
C ASP A 82 -15.56 -5.21 6.79
N PHE A 83 -14.31 -5.45 7.19
CA PHE A 83 -13.14 -4.97 6.46
C PHE A 83 -13.08 -5.56 5.06
N LEU A 84 -13.30 -6.87 4.91
CA LEU A 84 -13.28 -7.53 3.60
C LEU A 84 -14.39 -7.00 2.67
N ARG A 85 -15.60 -6.77 3.19
CA ARG A 85 -16.70 -6.17 2.43
C ARG A 85 -16.37 -4.74 1.99
N ASP A 86 -15.76 -3.96 2.89
CA ASP A 86 -15.41 -2.57 2.64
C ASP A 86 -14.26 -2.44 1.61
N VAL A 87 -13.29 -3.38 1.64
CA VAL A 87 -12.27 -3.51 0.59
C VAL A 87 -12.90 -3.89 -0.74
N GLU A 88 -13.81 -4.86 -0.76
CA GLU A 88 -14.47 -5.29 -1.99
C GLU A 88 -15.24 -4.15 -2.66
N GLU A 89 -16.02 -3.39 -1.89
CA GLU A 89 -16.73 -2.22 -2.40
C GLU A 89 -15.77 -1.10 -2.81
N GLY A 90 -14.69 -0.88 -2.04
CA GLY A 90 -13.66 0.10 -2.37
C GLY A 90 -12.98 -0.19 -3.69
N MET A 91 -12.67 -1.47 -3.95
CA MET A 91 -12.10 -1.91 -5.23
C MET A 91 -13.06 -1.78 -6.41
N ARG A 92 -14.38 -1.73 -6.19
CA ARG A 92 -15.38 -1.54 -7.25
C ARG A 92 -15.38 -0.12 -7.80
N VAL A 93 -15.09 0.86 -6.94
CA VAL A 93 -15.12 2.29 -7.28
C VAL A 93 -13.74 2.89 -7.51
N ALA A 94 -12.68 2.25 -6.99
CA ALA A 94 -11.31 2.73 -7.17
C ALA A 94 -10.88 2.63 -8.65
N PRO A 95 -10.33 3.71 -9.25
CA PRO A 95 -9.98 3.74 -10.67
C PRO A 95 -8.67 2.98 -11.00
N MET A 96 -7.84 2.68 -9.99
CA MET A 96 -6.52 2.09 -10.17
C MET A 96 -6.48 0.60 -9.81
N ALA A 97 -5.81 -0.20 -10.63
CA ALA A 97 -5.60 -1.62 -10.36
C ALA A 97 -4.63 -1.82 -9.17
N VAL A 98 -5.03 -2.66 -8.22
CA VAL A 98 -4.20 -3.03 -7.07
C VAL A 98 -3.25 -4.16 -7.46
N ARG A 99 -1.93 -3.93 -7.36
CA ARG A 99 -0.89 -4.93 -7.56
C ARG A 99 0.14 -4.81 -6.43
N LEU A 100 0.17 -5.78 -5.54
CA LEU A 100 0.97 -5.73 -4.32
C LEU A 100 1.96 -6.90 -4.25
N THR A 101 3.24 -6.57 -4.14
CA THR A 101 4.29 -7.56 -3.97
C THR A 101 4.25 -8.12 -2.54
N PRO A 102 4.75 -9.35 -2.33
CA PRO A 102 4.93 -9.90 -0.99
C PRO A 102 5.71 -8.98 -0.04
N HIS A 103 6.68 -8.23 -0.55
CA HIS A 103 7.41 -7.21 0.22
C HIS A 103 6.45 -6.19 0.84
N ILE A 104 5.62 -5.51 0.03
CA ILE A 104 4.69 -4.48 0.51
C ILE A 104 3.70 -5.06 1.53
N LEU A 105 3.14 -6.22 1.23
CA LEU A 105 2.21 -6.93 2.10
C LEU A 105 2.85 -7.37 3.42
N SER A 106 4.15 -7.66 3.42
CA SER A 106 4.92 -8.02 4.61
C SER A 106 5.30 -6.82 5.47
N VAL A 107 5.39 -5.62 4.92
CA VAL A 107 5.71 -4.42 5.72
C VAL A 107 4.49 -3.92 6.48
N ALA A 108 3.29 -4.03 5.90
CA ALA A 108 2.04 -3.62 6.53
C ALA A 108 1.79 -4.29 7.91
N ASP A 109 1.20 -3.53 8.82
CA ASP A 109 0.67 -4.01 10.08
C ASP A 109 -0.81 -4.43 9.93
N TRP A 110 -1.02 -5.74 9.84
CA TRP A 110 -2.36 -6.32 9.73
C TRP A 110 -3.09 -6.45 11.07
N SER A 111 -2.42 -6.20 12.19
CA SER A 111 -3.05 -6.20 13.52
C SER A 111 -3.81 -4.90 13.81
N ASP A 112 -3.41 -3.79 13.17
CA ASP A 112 -4.05 -2.49 13.23
C ASP A 112 -4.33 -1.93 11.82
N PRO A 113 -5.11 -2.67 11.00
CA PRO A 113 -5.15 -2.44 9.57
C PRO A 113 -5.83 -1.13 9.20
N LEU A 114 -6.76 -0.60 10.00
CA LEU A 114 -7.43 0.67 9.70
C LEU A 114 -6.48 1.86 9.77
N ASP A 115 -5.49 1.82 10.67
CA ASP A 115 -4.54 2.90 10.86
C ASP A 115 -3.17 2.68 10.23
N ASP A 116 -2.87 1.45 9.80
CA ASP A 116 -1.63 1.12 9.10
C ASP A 116 -1.40 2.01 7.85
N PRO A 117 -0.27 2.73 7.78
CA PRO A 117 0.00 3.68 6.71
C PRO A 117 0.33 3.00 5.37
N ILE A 118 0.78 1.75 5.38
CA ILE A 118 1.11 1.02 4.15
C ILE A 118 -0.19 0.58 3.47
N ARG A 119 -1.07 -0.10 4.19
CA ARG A 119 -2.39 -0.52 3.71
C ARG A 119 -3.20 0.70 3.23
N LYS A 120 -3.11 1.86 3.91
CA LYS A 120 -3.73 3.15 3.50
C LYS A 120 -3.38 3.58 2.07
N GLN A 121 -2.17 3.30 1.61
CA GLN A 121 -1.71 3.70 0.27
C GLN A 121 -2.18 2.76 -0.84
N PHE A 122 -2.48 1.50 -0.49
CA PHE A 122 -2.55 0.42 -1.48
C PHE A 122 -3.89 -0.31 -1.52
N VAL A 123 -4.59 -0.41 -0.40
CA VAL A 123 -5.83 -1.17 -0.27
C VAL A 123 -6.98 -0.19 -0.01
N PRO A 124 -7.84 0.07 -1.02
CA PRO A 124 -8.95 1.00 -0.87
C PRO A 124 -10.00 0.43 0.10
N LEU A 125 -10.59 1.31 0.90
CA LEU A 125 -11.78 1.04 1.72
C LEU A 125 -12.88 1.97 1.24
N ALA A 126 -14.07 1.45 0.91
CA ALA A 126 -15.17 2.29 0.42
C ALA A 126 -15.54 3.38 1.43
N SER A 127 -15.55 3.05 2.71
CA SER A 127 -15.81 4.00 3.80
C SER A 127 -14.81 5.16 3.90
N ALA A 128 -13.59 5.01 3.37
CA ALA A 128 -12.57 6.06 3.34
C ALA A 128 -12.68 6.99 2.11
N ILE A 129 -13.37 6.54 1.06
CA ILE A 129 -13.47 7.27 -0.22
C ILE A 129 -14.41 8.44 -0.04
N VAL A 130 -13.95 9.62 -0.48
CA VAL A 130 -14.73 10.86 -0.47
C VAL A 130 -15.07 11.26 -1.89
N GLN A 131 -16.09 12.09 -2.02
CA GLN A 131 -16.42 12.71 -3.29
C GLN A 131 -15.23 13.55 -3.79
N ASP A 132 -14.95 13.43 -5.08
CA ASP A 132 -13.92 14.23 -5.73
C ASP A 132 -14.18 15.72 -5.57
N HIS A 133 -13.09 16.48 -5.46
CA HIS A 133 -13.18 17.94 -5.39
C HIS A 133 -13.73 18.50 -6.73
N PRO A 134 -14.56 19.56 -6.73
CA PRO A 134 -15.12 20.12 -7.96
C PRO A 134 -14.10 20.61 -9.00
N GLN A 135 -12.86 20.87 -8.57
CA GLN A 135 -11.74 21.28 -9.44
C GLN A 135 -10.83 20.11 -9.84
N LEU A 136 -11.21 18.86 -9.57
CA LEU A 136 -10.45 17.70 -10.03
C LEU A 136 -10.42 17.69 -11.57
N SER A 137 -9.22 17.55 -12.12
CA SER A 137 -9.00 17.25 -13.54
C SER A 137 -8.10 16.03 -13.67
N LEU A 138 -8.27 15.27 -14.76
CA LEU A 138 -7.49 14.06 -15.03
C LEU A 138 -6.00 14.35 -15.23
N ASP A 139 -5.68 15.50 -15.82
CA ASP A 139 -4.32 15.97 -16.03
C ASP A 139 -4.10 17.29 -15.27
N SER A 140 -4.19 17.21 -13.95
CA SER A 140 -4.03 18.39 -13.07
C SER A 140 -2.66 19.06 -13.17
N LEU A 141 -1.66 18.33 -13.67
CA LEU A 141 -0.34 18.86 -13.89
C LEU A 141 -0.14 19.42 -15.30
N HIS A 142 -1.07 19.28 -16.25
CA HIS A 142 -0.89 19.65 -17.68
C HIS A 142 0.30 18.94 -18.34
N GLU A 143 0.53 17.67 -18.01
CA GLU A 143 1.59 16.87 -18.61
C GLU A 143 1.36 16.67 -20.12
N THR A 144 0.11 16.59 -20.56
CA THR A 144 -0.26 16.40 -21.96
C THR A 144 0.09 17.61 -22.83
N ASP A 145 -0.20 18.82 -22.34
CA ASP A 145 0.07 20.06 -23.10
C ASP A 145 1.58 20.34 -23.21
N ASP A 146 2.35 19.93 -22.20
CA ASP A 146 3.81 20.05 -22.18
C ASP A 146 4.53 18.87 -22.88
N SER A 147 3.79 18.01 -23.58
CA SER A 147 4.35 16.84 -24.27
C SER A 147 4.57 17.12 -25.76
N PRO A 148 5.79 17.42 -26.22
CA PRO A 148 6.07 17.58 -27.65
C PRO A 148 5.88 16.27 -28.45
N VAL A 149 6.05 15.12 -27.79
CA VAL A 149 5.81 13.79 -28.34
C VAL A 149 5.25 12.86 -27.25
N PRO A 150 4.49 11.80 -27.61
CA PRO A 150 3.97 10.86 -26.62
C PRO A 150 5.08 10.22 -25.77
N GLY A 151 4.92 10.28 -24.46
CA GLY A 151 5.85 9.69 -23.49
C GLY A 151 7.03 10.58 -23.09
N LEU A 152 7.08 11.84 -23.54
CA LEU A 152 8.07 12.83 -23.12
C LEU A 152 7.38 14.12 -22.71
N VAL A 153 7.45 14.48 -21.42
CA VAL A 153 6.98 15.77 -20.90
C VAL A 153 8.18 16.72 -20.76
N HIS A 154 8.12 17.89 -21.40
CA HIS A 154 9.19 18.90 -21.39
C HIS A 154 8.69 20.27 -20.94
N ARG A 155 8.34 20.36 -19.65
CA ARG A 155 7.90 21.63 -19.01
C ARG A 155 9.04 22.58 -18.69
N TYR A 156 10.19 22.05 -18.25
CA TYR A 156 11.30 22.85 -17.73
C TYR A 156 12.44 22.86 -18.74
N PRO A 157 13.16 24.00 -18.93
CA PRO A 157 14.15 24.14 -20.01
C PRO A 157 15.17 23.00 -20.07
N GLU A 158 15.72 22.61 -18.91
CA GLU A 158 16.85 21.68 -18.80
C GLU A 158 16.46 20.28 -18.30
N LYS A 159 15.16 19.97 -18.16
CA LYS A 159 14.70 18.69 -17.59
C LYS A 159 13.49 18.15 -18.32
N VAL A 160 13.50 16.83 -18.48
CA VAL A 160 12.41 16.09 -19.12
C VAL A 160 11.98 14.93 -18.23
N LEU A 161 10.69 14.57 -18.32
CA LEU A 161 10.15 13.33 -17.77
C LEU A 161 9.91 12.35 -18.92
N PHE A 162 10.52 11.17 -18.83
CA PHE A 162 10.31 10.09 -19.80
C PHE A 162 9.38 9.03 -19.21
N LEU A 163 8.24 8.81 -19.85
CA LEU A 163 7.25 7.81 -19.48
C LEU A 163 7.44 6.57 -20.37
N GLY A 164 8.13 5.57 -19.84
CA GLY A 164 8.31 4.28 -20.51
C GLY A 164 7.01 3.49 -20.59
N LYS A 165 6.85 2.72 -21.68
CA LYS A 165 5.76 1.74 -21.84
C LYS A 165 6.16 0.37 -21.32
#